data_AF-A0A1F8R3I8-F1
#
_entry.id   AF-A0A1F8R3I8-F1
#
_cell.length_a   1.000
_cell.length_b   1.000
_cell.length_c   1.000
_cell.angle_alpha   90.00
_cell.angle_beta   90.00
_cell.angle_gamma   90.00
#
_symmetry.space_group_name_H-M   'P 1'
#
loop_
_entity.id
_entity.type
_entity.pdbx_description
1 polymer ?
#
loop_
_entity_poly.entity_id
_entity_poly.type
_entity_poly.pdbx_seq_one_letter_code
_entity_poly.pdbx_strand_id
1 'polypeptide(L)'
;MQDLIERLAQNREALRALVASVPPDKTEAVLGPGNWTIREMLAHLVSAEWSKRYIAKIVVNRPGYQFKPVDRDKWNQDEVAKRADKSLDTLWQDWEAERAQTIEFVQKLTPEQAAHTA
;
A
#
# COMPACT_ATOMS: atom_id res chain seq x y z
N MET A 1 -16.79 9.47 -2.14
CA MET A 1 -15.38 9.64 -1.73
C MET A 1 -15.19 9.64 -0.23
N GLN A 2 -16.07 10.28 0.54
CA GLN A 2 -16.00 10.28 2.01
C GLN A 2 -15.93 8.86 2.61
N ASP A 3 -16.79 7.95 2.16
CA ASP A 3 -16.75 6.52 2.55
C ASP A 3 -15.37 5.87 2.27
N LEU A 4 -14.77 6.10 1.11
CA LEU A 4 -13.44 5.57 0.78
C LEU A 4 -12.36 6.11 1.74
N ILE A 5 -12.39 7.40 2.05
CA ILE A 5 -11.44 8.04 2.97
C ILE A 5 -11.60 7.43 4.38
N GLU A 6 -12.83 7.27 4.85
CA GLU A 6 -13.14 6.66 6.13
C GLU A 6 -12.63 5.22 6.19
N ARG A 7 -12.87 4.42 5.15
CA ARG A 7 -12.37 3.05 5.05
C ARG A 7 -10.83 2.99 5.02
N LEU A 8 -10.17 3.91 4.32
CA LEU A 8 -8.70 4.01 4.29
C LEU A 8 -8.12 4.33 5.68
N ALA A 9 -8.80 5.17 6.46
CA ALA A 9 -8.42 5.49 7.84
C ALA A 9 -8.70 4.33 8.79
N GLN A 10 -9.90 3.72 8.73
CA GLN A 10 -10.28 2.59 9.57
C GLN A 10 -9.37 1.37 9.35
N ASN A 11 -9.07 1.05 8.09
CA ASN A 11 -8.18 -0.07 7.77
C ASN A 11 -6.75 0.18 8.22
N ARG A 12 -6.30 1.45 8.29
CA ARG A 12 -5.00 1.80 8.87
C ARG A 12 -4.94 1.40 10.34
N GLU A 13 -5.92 1.84 11.12
CA GLU A 13 -6.00 1.55 12.55
C GLU A 13 -6.17 0.04 12.81
N ALA A 14 -7.00 -0.63 12.02
CA ALA A 14 -7.21 -2.07 12.13
C ALA A 14 -5.93 -2.87 11.86
N LEU A 15 -5.15 -2.52 10.83
CA LEU A 15 -3.88 -3.18 10.55
C LEU A 15 -2.87 -2.93 11.66
N ARG A 16 -2.79 -1.68 12.16
CA ARG A 16 -1.90 -1.32 13.25
C ARG A 16 -2.21 -2.10 14.52
N ALA A 17 -3.50 -2.19 14.89
CA ALA A 17 -3.96 -2.95 16.04
C ALA A 17 -3.68 -4.46 15.87
N LEU A 18 -3.89 -5.01 14.67
CA LEU A 18 -3.59 -6.41 14.38
C LEU A 18 -2.10 -6.72 14.55
N VAL A 19 -1.22 -5.92 13.95
CA VAL A 19 0.23 -6.15 14.06
C VAL A 19 0.73 -5.93 15.49
N ALA A 20 0.19 -4.96 16.22
CA ALA A 20 0.51 -4.75 17.64
C ALA A 20 0.09 -5.94 18.54
N SER A 21 -0.88 -6.75 18.10
CA SER A 21 -1.28 -7.97 18.80
C SER A 21 -0.32 -9.16 18.57
N VAL A 22 0.60 -9.04 17.61
CA VAL A 22 1.57 -10.09 17.31
C VAL A 22 2.79 -9.97 18.24
N PRO A 23 3.24 -11.06 18.89
CA PRO A 23 4.45 -11.04 19.69
C PRO A 23 5.68 -10.56 18.88
N PRO A 24 6.55 -9.71 19.44
CA PRO A 24 7.71 -9.16 18.70
C PRO A 24 8.65 -10.23 18.12
N ASP A 25 8.78 -11.39 18.76
CA ASP A 25 9.60 -12.51 18.27
C ASP A 25 9.00 -13.20 17.02
N LYS A 26 7.76 -12.84 16.64
CA LYS A 26 7.05 -13.39 15.48
C LYS A 26 6.96 -12.44 14.29
N THR A 27 7.38 -11.18 14.40
CA THR A 27 7.28 -10.22 13.29
C THR A 27 8.22 -10.54 12.14
N GLU A 28 9.36 -11.14 12.44
CA GLU A 28 10.34 -11.63 11.46
C GLU A 28 10.17 -13.13 11.15
N ALA A 29 9.18 -13.80 11.74
CA ALA A 29 8.96 -15.21 11.52
C ALA A 29 8.22 -15.44 10.19
N VAL A 30 8.75 -16.34 9.37
CA VAL A 30 8.07 -16.82 8.17
C VAL A 30 7.02 -17.85 8.59
N LEU A 31 5.74 -17.56 8.35
CA LEU A 31 4.61 -18.42 8.73
C LEU A 31 4.37 -19.58 7.75
N GLY A 32 5.45 -20.25 7.31
CA GLY A 32 5.42 -21.40 6.39
C GLY A 32 6.18 -21.19 5.07
N PRO A 33 6.56 -22.25 4.36
CA PRO A 33 7.37 -22.15 3.14
C PRO A 33 6.72 -21.25 2.08
N GLY A 34 7.48 -20.27 1.58
CA GLY A 34 7.02 -19.33 0.56
C GLY A 34 6.18 -18.16 1.08
N ASN A 35 5.87 -18.11 2.38
CA ASN A 35 5.17 -16.98 2.97
C ASN A 35 6.11 -15.81 3.27
N TRP A 36 5.54 -14.61 3.27
CA TRP A 36 6.22 -13.42 3.74
C TRP A 36 6.16 -13.30 5.27
N THR A 37 7.21 -12.72 5.83
CA THR A 37 7.21 -12.16 7.19
C THR A 37 6.27 -10.96 7.27
N ILE A 38 5.91 -10.53 8.48
CA ILE A 38 5.12 -9.31 8.66
C ILE A 38 5.89 -8.09 8.14
N ARG A 39 7.21 -8.06 8.33
CA ARG A 39 8.10 -7.02 7.79
C ARG A 39 8.02 -6.95 6.26
N GLU A 40 8.13 -8.08 5.57
CA GLU A 40 8.03 -8.13 4.10
C GLU A 40 6.64 -7.74 3.60
N MET A 41 5.58 -8.15 4.31
CA MET A 41 4.22 -7.74 3.98
C MET A 41 4.05 -6.22 4.14
N LEU A 42 4.62 -5.61 5.18
CA LEU A 42 4.58 -4.17 5.34
C LEU A 42 5.41 -3.45 4.27
N ALA A 43 6.58 -3.98 3.90
CA ALA A 43 7.38 -3.47 2.79
C ALA A 43 6.61 -3.49 1.45
N HIS A 44 5.86 -4.56 1.20
CA HIS A 44 4.95 -4.63 0.06
C HIS A 44 3.82 -3.60 0.15
N LEU A 45 3.22 -3.39 1.33
CA LEU A 45 2.14 -2.41 1.48
C LEU A 45 2.62 -0.98 1.18
N VAL A 46 3.85 -0.62 1.53
CA VAL A 46 4.45 0.68 1.17
C VAL A 46 4.45 0.86 -0.36
N SER A 47 4.99 -0.11 -1.12
CA SER A 47 5.08 0.00 -2.57
C SER A 47 3.72 -0.13 -3.26
N ALA A 48 2.84 -0.97 -2.72
CA ALA A 48 1.48 -1.15 -3.21
C ALA A 48 0.68 0.18 -3.11
N GLU A 49 0.69 0.83 -1.95
CA GLU A 49 -0.02 2.10 -1.74
C GLU A 49 0.47 3.18 -2.71
N TRP A 50 1.79 3.34 -2.82
CA TRP A 50 2.42 4.26 -3.77
C TRP A 50 2.01 3.97 -5.22
N SER A 51 2.14 2.72 -5.65
CA SER A 51 1.89 2.33 -7.05
C SER A 51 0.43 2.48 -7.44
N LYS A 52 -0.50 2.17 -6.53
CA LYS A 52 -1.94 2.37 -6.76
C LYS A 52 -2.28 3.85 -6.87
N ARG A 53 -1.72 4.70 -6.02
CA ARG A 53 -1.88 6.15 -6.15
C ARG A 53 -1.30 6.67 -7.47
N TYR A 54 -0.14 6.16 -7.90
CA TYR A 54 0.47 6.53 -9.18
C TYR A 54 -0.40 6.12 -10.38
N ILE A 55 -0.92 4.90 -10.39
CA ILE A 55 -1.85 4.42 -11.43
C ILE A 55 -3.11 5.27 -11.45
N ALA A 56 -3.70 5.54 -10.28
CA ALA A 56 -4.90 6.39 -10.20
C ALA A 56 -4.64 7.79 -10.77
N LYS A 57 -3.48 8.40 -10.46
CA LYS A 57 -3.06 9.67 -11.07
C LYS A 57 -2.99 9.61 -12.59
N ILE A 58 -2.52 8.50 -13.18
CA ILE A 58 -2.51 8.33 -14.64
C ILE A 58 -3.95 8.27 -15.16
N VAL A 59 -4.79 7.42 -14.57
CA VAL A 59 -6.17 7.18 -15.04
C VAL A 59 -6.99 8.48 -15.03
N VAL A 60 -6.91 9.28 -13.95
CA VAL A 60 -7.68 10.53 -13.85
C VAL A 60 -7.18 11.63 -14.80
N ASN A 61 -5.91 11.61 -15.20
CA ASN A 61 -5.34 12.61 -16.12
C ASN A 61 -5.34 12.15 -17.59
N ARG A 62 -5.48 10.84 -17.83
CA ARG A 62 -5.48 10.23 -19.16
C ARG A 62 -6.53 9.11 -19.22
N PRO A 63 -7.82 9.47 -19.23
CA PRO A 63 -8.89 8.47 -19.41
C PRO A 63 -8.62 7.61 -20.66
N GLY A 64 -8.75 6.28 -20.51
CA GLY A 64 -8.48 5.33 -21.59
C GLY A 64 -7.00 4.95 -21.79
N TYR A 65 -6.08 5.40 -20.94
CA TYR A 65 -4.68 4.99 -20.98
C TYR A 65 -4.54 3.46 -20.90
N GLN A 66 -3.78 2.88 -21.84
CA GLN A 66 -3.53 1.44 -21.91
C GLN A 66 -2.24 1.10 -21.17
N PHE A 67 -2.35 0.35 -20.08
CA PHE A 67 -1.19 -0.13 -19.33
C PHE A 67 -0.57 -1.34 -20.01
N LYS A 68 0.76 -1.39 -20.03
CA LYS A 68 1.47 -2.61 -20.41
C LYS A 68 1.33 -3.65 -19.31
N PRO A 69 1.18 -4.94 -19.64
CA PRO A 69 1.26 -6.02 -18.66
C PRO A 69 2.59 -5.96 -17.91
N VAL A 70 2.54 -6.19 -16.60
CA VAL A 70 3.70 -6.29 -15.71
C VAL A 70 3.61 -7.62 -14.98
N ASP A 71 4.74 -8.30 -14.85
CA ASP A 71 4.86 -9.43 -13.93
C ASP A 71 4.77 -8.91 -12.49
N ARG A 72 3.58 -9.07 -11.90
CA ARG A 72 3.27 -8.52 -10.58
C ARG A 72 4.06 -9.22 -9.48
N ASP A 73 4.32 -10.52 -9.63
CA ASP A 73 5.02 -11.29 -8.60
C ASP A 73 6.49 -10.88 -8.58
N LYS A 74 7.11 -10.78 -9.76
CA LYS A 74 8.46 -10.24 -9.86
C LYS A 74 8.56 -8.80 -9.37
N TRP A 75 7.62 -7.93 -9.76
CA TRP A 75 7.63 -6.54 -9.29
C TRP A 75 7.48 -6.45 -7.77
N ASN A 76 6.58 -7.25 -7.17
CA ASN A 76 6.39 -7.30 -5.72
C ASN A 76 7.66 -7.78 -5.01
N GLN A 77 8.31 -8.84 -5.50
CA GLN A 77 9.57 -9.35 -4.95
C GLN A 77 10.67 -8.29 -5.02
N ASP A 78 10.81 -7.62 -6.17
CA ASP A 78 11.82 -6.57 -6.36
C ASP A 78 11.56 -5.37 -5.42
N GLU A 79 10.30 -4.97 -5.20
CA GLU A 79 9.94 -3.88 -4.29
C GLU A 79 10.16 -4.21 -2.82
N VAL A 80 9.90 -5.45 -2.40
CA VAL A 80 10.21 -5.94 -1.05
C VAL A 80 11.73 -5.98 -0.86
N ALA A 81 12.48 -6.48 -1.84
CA ALA A 81 13.94 -6.56 -1.79
C ALA A 81 14.61 -5.18 -1.66
N LYS A 82 14.09 -4.14 -2.32
CA LYS A 82 14.56 -2.74 -2.18
C LYS A 82 14.43 -2.17 -0.76
N ARG A 83 13.69 -2.83 0.11
CA ARG A 83 13.42 -2.42 1.49
C ARG A 83 13.91 -3.46 2.50
N ALA A 84 14.80 -4.36 2.08
CA ALA A 84 15.31 -5.45 2.92
C ALA A 84 16.06 -4.95 4.16
N ASP A 85 16.67 -3.77 4.08
CA ASP A 85 17.44 -3.11 5.15
C ASP A 85 16.57 -2.26 6.10
N LYS A 86 15.28 -2.06 5.78
CA LYS A 86 14.39 -1.24 6.60
C LYS A 86 13.83 -2.02 7.78
N SER A 87 13.85 -1.38 8.95
CA SER A 87 13.19 -1.88 10.15
C SER A 87 11.66 -1.86 9.99
N LEU A 88 10.96 -2.68 10.79
CA LEU A 88 9.50 -2.69 10.82
C LEU A 88 8.92 -1.30 11.16
N ASP A 89 9.54 -0.56 12.09
CA ASP A 89 9.10 0.79 12.47
C ASP A 89 9.27 1.79 11.33
N THR A 90 10.39 1.72 10.60
CA THR A 90 10.62 2.55 9.41
C THR A 90 9.57 2.25 8.33
N LEU A 91 9.27 0.97 8.09
CA LEU A 91 8.27 0.55 7.13
C LEU A 91 6.85 1.02 7.53
N TRP A 92 6.56 1.06 8.82
CA TRP A 92 5.31 1.63 9.34
C TRP A 92 5.20 3.11 9.03
N GLN A 93 6.24 3.89 9.34
CA GLN A 93 6.26 5.33 9.06
C GLN A 93 6.13 5.60 7.55
N ASP A 94 6.85 4.84 6.73
CA ASP A 94 6.76 4.93 5.27
C ASP A 94 5.34 4.63 4.78
N TRP A 95 4.70 3.58 5.30
CA TRP A 95 3.34 3.21 4.89
C TRP A 95 2.31 4.24 5.33
N GLU A 96 2.44 4.79 6.54
CA GLU A 96 1.57 5.86 7.03
C GLU A 96 1.71 7.14 6.20
N ALA A 97 2.94 7.48 5.79
CA ALA A 97 3.18 8.58 4.88
C ALA A 97 2.55 8.34 3.50
N GLU A 98 2.67 7.13 2.96
CA GLU A 98 2.00 6.76 1.71
C GLU A 98 0.46 6.81 1.84
N ARG A 99 -0.10 6.32 2.93
CA ARG A 99 -1.54 6.40 3.20
C ARG A 99 -2.03 7.84 3.29
N ALA A 100 -1.29 8.71 3.98
CA ALA A 100 -1.63 10.13 4.08
C ALA A 100 -1.67 10.79 2.70
N GLN A 101 -0.67 10.54 1.86
CA GLN A 101 -0.64 11.05 0.49
C GLN A 101 -1.77 10.48 -0.39
N THR A 102 -2.20 9.23 -0.16
CA THR A 102 -3.37 8.65 -0.85
C THR A 102 -4.66 9.32 -0.44
N ILE A 103 -4.86 9.55 0.86
CA ILE A 103 -6.05 10.27 1.36
C ILE A 103 -6.08 11.69 0.80
N GLU A 104 -4.97 12.41 0.83
CA GLU A 104 -4.87 13.76 0.28
C GLU A 104 -5.19 13.78 -1.23
N PHE A 105 -4.68 12.81 -1.98
CA PHE A 105 -5.00 12.68 -3.41
C PHE A 105 -6.51 12.46 -3.62
N VAL A 106 -7.10 11.52 -2.88
CA VAL A 106 -8.53 11.19 -2.97
C VAL A 106 -9.41 12.39 -2.61
N GLN A 107 -9.03 13.18 -1.60
CA GLN A 107 -9.76 14.39 -1.19
C GLN A 107 -9.79 15.47 -2.27
N LYS A 108 -8.80 15.50 -3.16
CA LYS A 108 -8.67 16.49 -4.24
C LYS A 108 -9.34 16.05 -5.54
N LEU A 109 -9.86 14.82 -5.63
CA LEU A 109 -10.54 14.34 -6.84
C LEU A 109 -11.87 15.04 -7.02
N THR A 110 -12.14 15.50 -8.24
CA THR A 110 -13.49 15.94 -8.63
C THR A 110 -14.41 14.72 -8.78
N PRO A 111 -15.74 14.89 -8.74
CA PRO A 111 -16.68 13.79 -8.97
C PRO A 111 -16.46 13.07 -10.31
N GLU A 112 -16.12 13.83 -11.36
CA GLU A 112 -15.81 13.28 -12.69
C GLU A 112 -14.54 12.42 -12.68
N GLN A 113 -13.47 12.92 -12.05
CA GLN A 113 -12.22 12.15 -11.91
C GLN A 113 -12.42 10.89 -11.07
N ALA A 114 -13.21 10.98 -10.00
CA ALA A 114 -13.55 9.84 -9.16
C ALA A 114 -14.29 8.73 -9.94
N ALA A 115 -15.16 9.09 -10.88
CA ALA A 115 -15.89 8.14 -11.73
C ALA A 115 -14.97 7.30 -12.63
N HIS A 116 -13.75 7.79 -12.92
CA HIS A 116 -12.75 7.04 -13.69
C HIS A 116 -11.90 6.09 -12.83
N THR A 117 -12.06 6.11 -11.50
CA THR A 117 -11.25 5.30 -10.57
C THR A 117 -11.98 4.08 -10.00
N ALA A 118 -13.25 3.89 -10.34
CA ALA A 118 -14.12 2.80 -9.87
C ALA A 118 -14.04 1.55 -10.76
#